data_AF-A0A5C5ZN61-F1
#
_entry.id   AF-A0A5C5ZN61-F1
#
_cell.length_a   1.000
_cell.length_b   1.000
_cell.length_c   1.000
_cell.angle_alpha   90.00
_cell.angle_beta   90.00
_cell.angle_gamma   90.00
#
_symmetry.space_group_name_H-M   'P 1'
#
loop_
_entity.id
_entity.type
_entity.pdbx_description
1 polymer ?
#
loop_
_entity_poly.entity_id
_entity_poly.type
_entity_poly.pdbx_seq_one_letter_code
_entity_poly.pdbx_strand_id
1 'polypeptide(L)'
;MMVDIDCPPEGRQFDLAERTACFGESVIRFVRLVSRDDVSGPLIRQLVRSATSIGANYLEADEAGTNKEFRYRISVCSREARETQHWLRMLATACPDHRAVARDHWQEAKELTLIFGSIHRKSKPTPK
;
A
#
# COMPACT_ATOMS: atom_id res chain seq x y z
N MET A 1 -2.63 9.80 25.75
CA MET A 1 -2.50 10.98 24.89
C MET A 1 -2.56 10.47 23.46
N MET A 2 -3.74 10.66 22.85
CA MET A 2 -3.98 10.42 21.43
C MET A 2 -3.04 11.34 20.63
N VAL A 3 -2.38 10.80 19.62
CA VAL A 3 -1.83 11.63 18.55
C VAL A 3 -2.93 11.79 17.52
N ASP A 4 -3.62 12.92 17.59
CA ASP A 4 -4.49 13.39 16.53
C ASP A 4 -3.60 13.69 15.31
N ILE A 5 -3.61 12.81 14.32
CA ILE A 5 -3.09 13.11 12.98
C ILE A 5 -4.24 13.82 12.26
N ASP A 6 -4.18 15.15 12.26
CA ASP A 6 -5.17 16.04 11.66
C ASP A 6 -5.38 15.69 10.18
N CYS A 7 -6.63 15.37 9.84
CA CYS A 7 -7.11 15.32 8.47
C CYS A 7 -7.00 16.73 7.89
N PRO A 8 -6.44 16.92 6.69
CA PRO A 8 -5.97 18.26 6.38
C PRO A 8 -7.01 18.97 5.47
N PRO A 9 -6.98 20.31 5.38
CA PRO A 9 -8.17 21.11 5.05
C PRO A 9 -8.63 20.98 3.59
N GLU A 10 -9.91 21.29 3.38
CA GLU A 10 -10.67 21.11 2.14
C GLU A 10 -10.13 21.92 0.95
N GLY A 11 -10.15 21.30 -0.24
CA GLY A 11 -9.55 21.79 -1.49
C GLY A 11 -8.44 20.90 -2.06
N ARG A 12 -8.33 19.66 -1.57
CA ARG A 12 -7.13 18.84 -1.66
C ARG A 12 -6.83 18.30 -3.06
N GLN A 13 -5.72 18.78 -3.65
CA GLN A 13 -4.93 17.95 -4.56
C GLN A 13 -4.74 16.59 -3.88
N PHE A 14 -5.25 15.52 -4.47
CA PHE A 14 -5.26 14.19 -3.86
C PHE A 14 -3.83 13.78 -3.53
N ASP A 15 -3.48 13.82 -2.24
CA ASP A 15 -2.14 13.53 -1.75
C ASP A 15 -1.94 12.02 -1.65
N LEU A 16 -1.51 11.44 -2.77
CA LEU A 16 -1.28 10.01 -2.86
C LEU A 16 -0.04 9.58 -2.06
N ALA A 17 0.94 10.47 -1.82
CA ALA A 17 2.08 10.16 -0.96
C ALA A 17 1.59 9.92 0.47
N GLU A 18 0.82 10.86 1.02
CA GLU A 18 0.24 10.72 2.35
C GLU A 18 -0.68 9.50 2.45
N ARG A 19 -1.55 9.28 1.45
CA ARG A 19 -2.44 8.10 1.44
C ARG A 19 -1.67 6.78 1.50
N THR A 20 -0.58 6.65 0.75
CA THR A 20 0.23 5.41 0.75
C THR A 20 1.02 5.23 2.05
N ALA A 21 1.49 6.30 2.67
CA ALA A 21 2.13 6.26 3.98
C ALA A 21 1.13 5.82 5.07
N CYS A 22 -0.01 6.50 5.15
CA CYS A 22 -1.12 6.15 6.04
C CYS A 22 -1.55 4.69 5.89
N PHE A 23 -1.64 4.18 4.65
CA PHE A 23 -1.95 2.78 4.40
C PHE A 23 -0.90 1.84 5.01
N GLY A 24 0.40 2.07 4.76
CA GLY A 24 1.48 1.26 5.32
C GLY A 24 1.46 1.25 6.86
N GLU A 25 1.25 2.41 7.48
CA GLU A 25 1.11 2.49 8.94
C GLU A 25 -0.12 1.74 9.47
N SER A 26 -1.25 1.83 8.75
CA SER A 26 -2.48 1.13 9.13
C SER A 26 -2.27 -0.39 9.16
N VAL A 27 -1.52 -0.93 8.18
CA VAL A 27 -1.14 -2.35 8.13
C VAL A 27 -0.21 -2.70 9.29
N ILE A 28 0.76 -1.84 9.64
CA ILE A 28 1.64 -2.04 10.81
C ILE A 28 0.81 -2.11 12.10
N ARG A 29 -0.14 -1.18 12.29
CA ARG A 29 -1.04 -1.17 13.44
C ARG A 29 -1.89 -2.46 13.49
N PHE A 30 -2.41 -2.89 12.35
CA PHE A 30 -3.19 -4.12 12.23
C PHE A 30 -2.40 -5.37 12.63
N VAL A 31 -1.21 -5.59 12.06
CA VAL A 31 -0.45 -6.82 12.34
C VAL A 31 0.13 -6.88 13.76
N ARG A 32 0.12 -5.77 14.51
CA ARG A 32 0.44 -5.75 15.94
C ARG A 32 -0.68 -6.36 16.80
N LEU A 33 -1.90 -6.43 16.28
CA LEU A 33 -3.05 -7.04 16.97
C LEU A 33 -3.13 -8.55 16.74
N VAL A 34 -2.40 -9.08 15.76
CA VAL A 34 -2.45 -10.48 15.36
C VAL A 34 -1.42 -11.30 16.17
N SER A 35 -1.88 -12.36 16.83
CA SER A 35 -1.00 -13.31 17.51
C SER A 35 -0.06 -14.00 16.52
N ARG A 36 1.22 -14.14 16.91
CA ARG A 36 2.27 -14.69 16.05
C ARG A 36 2.55 -16.15 16.38
N ASP A 37 2.53 -16.99 15.36
CA ASP A 37 2.96 -18.39 15.39
C ASP A 37 3.81 -18.73 14.15
N ASP A 38 4.12 -20.01 13.97
CA ASP A 38 4.95 -20.51 12.86
C ASP A 38 4.32 -20.31 11.48
N VAL A 39 3.00 -20.06 11.40
CA VAL A 39 2.26 -19.78 10.16
C VAL A 39 2.06 -18.28 9.97
N SER A 40 1.51 -17.59 10.96
CA SER A 40 1.16 -16.16 10.86
C SER A 40 2.41 -15.26 10.86
N GLY A 41 3.48 -15.65 11.55
CA GLY A 41 4.72 -14.88 11.63
C GLY A 41 5.35 -14.59 10.26
N PRO A 42 5.61 -15.62 9.42
CA PRO A 42 6.07 -15.43 8.05
C PRO A 42 5.13 -14.57 7.18
N LEU A 43 3.81 -14.79 7.29
CA LEU A 43 2.82 -14.03 6.51
C LEU A 43 2.80 -12.54 6.89
N ILE A 44 2.89 -12.23 8.19
CA ILE A 44 2.99 -10.86 8.71
C ILE A 44 4.24 -10.18 8.15
N ARG A 45 5.39 -10.86 8.12
CA ARG A 45 6.63 -10.28 7.57
C ARG A 45 6.47 -9.91 6.09
N GLN A 46 5.86 -10.79 5.30
CA GLN A 46 5.61 -10.53 3.88
C GLN A 46 4.59 -9.39 3.66
N LEU A 47 3.52 -9.39 4.46
CA LEU A 47 2.50 -8.35 4.43
C LEU A 47 3.09 -6.96 4.74
N VAL A 48 3.85 -6.83 5.83
CA VAL A 48 4.47 -5.55 6.21
C VAL A 48 5.41 -5.07 5.12
N ARG A 49 6.27 -5.95 4.60
CA ARG A 49 7.24 -5.59 3.55
C ARG A 49 6.56 -5.08 2.28
N SER A 50 5.54 -5.79 1.79
CA SER A 50 4.83 -5.40 0.57
C SER A 50 4.01 -4.12 0.78
N ALA A 51 3.32 -3.97 1.91
CA ALA A 51 2.50 -2.79 2.20
C ALA A 51 3.31 -1.51 2.32
N THR A 52 4.44 -1.53 3.04
CA THR A 52 5.28 -0.34 3.24
C THR A 52 6.10 0.00 1.99
N SER A 53 6.41 -0.99 1.15
CA SER A 53 7.11 -0.79 -0.14
C SER A 53 6.30 0.07 -1.13
N ILE A 54 4.96 0.07 -1.02
CA ILE A 54 4.09 0.90 -1.87
C ILE A 54 4.41 2.39 -1.70
N GLY A 55 4.39 2.89 -0.45
CA GLY A 55 4.67 4.29 -0.17
C GLY A 55 6.12 4.66 -0.48
N ALA A 56 7.07 3.79 -0.13
CA ALA A 56 8.49 4.00 -0.44
C ALA A 56 8.74 4.16 -1.95
N ASN A 57 8.16 3.29 -2.78
CA ASN A 57 8.31 3.41 -4.24
C ASN A 57 7.52 4.59 -4.82
N TYR A 58 6.43 5.02 -4.17
CA TYR A 58 5.69 6.19 -4.62
C TYR A 58 6.46 7.49 -4.35
N LEU A 59 7.15 7.60 -3.20
CA LEU A 59 8.06 8.71 -2.93
C LEU A 59 9.16 8.80 -4.00
N GLU A 60 9.78 7.67 -4.35
CA GLU A 60 10.76 7.63 -5.44
C GLU A 60 10.14 7.91 -6.82
N ALA A 61 8.84 7.67 -7.01
CA ALA A 61 8.15 8.07 -8.23
C ALA A 61 7.97 9.59 -8.27
N ASP A 62 7.62 10.22 -7.15
CA ASP A 62 7.41 11.67 -7.05
C ASP A 62 8.72 12.45 -7.30
N GLU A 63 9.85 11.88 -6.89
CA GLU A 63 11.20 12.42 -7.14
C GLU A 63 11.81 12.00 -8.49
N ALA A 64 11.08 11.26 -9.33
CA ALA A 64 11.65 10.69 -10.56
C ALA A 64 12.12 11.75 -11.56
N GLY A 65 13.38 11.65 -11.99
CA GLY A 65 13.96 12.61 -12.95
C GLY A 65 13.53 12.39 -14.40
N THR A 66 12.92 11.25 -14.71
CA THR A 66 12.43 10.93 -16.07
C THR A 66 11.07 10.23 -16.04
N ASN A 67 10.29 10.39 -17.11
CA ASN A 67 9.01 9.69 -17.27
C ASN A 67 9.19 8.15 -17.26
N LYS A 68 10.29 7.64 -17.84
CA LYS A 68 10.60 6.21 -17.83
C LYS A 68 10.75 5.69 -16.39
N GLU A 69 11.48 6.43 -15.55
CA GLU A 69 11.67 6.10 -14.14
C GLU A 69 10.36 6.20 -13.36
N PHE A 70 9.61 7.30 -13.53
CA PHE A 70 8.29 7.48 -12.93
C PHE A 70 7.38 6.27 -13.22
N ARG A 71 7.27 5.89 -14.50
CA ARG A 71 6.46 4.75 -14.94
C ARG A 71 6.89 3.42 -14.34
N TYR A 72 8.20 3.20 -14.24
CA TYR A 72 8.75 2.02 -13.61
C TYR A 72 8.35 1.97 -12.13
N ARG A 73 8.56 3.06 -11.38
CA ARG A 73 8.19 3.14 -9.96
C ARG A 73 6.69 2.96 -9.73
N ILE A 74 5.84 3.59 -10.54
CA ILE A 74 4.37 3.36 -10.48
C ILE A 74 4.02 1.90 -10.76
N SER A 75 4.73 1.21 -11.66
CA SER A 75 4.49 -0.21 -11.92
C SER A 75 4.89 -1.10 -10.73
N VAL A 76 5.98 -0.73 -10.03
CA VAL A 76 6.37 -1.38 -8.77
C VAL A 76 5.31 -1.15 -7.71
N CYS A 77 4.84 0.09 -7.50
CA CYS A 77 3.74 0.39 -6.57
C CYS A 77 2.52 -0.49 -6.83
N SER A 78 2.11 -0.63 -8.10
CA SER A 78 0.98 -1.51 -8.47
C SER A 78 1.25 -3.00 -8.21
N ARG A 79 2.50 -3.46 -8.34
CA ARG A 79 2.88 -4.86 -8.05
C ARG A 79 2.82 -5.13 -6.55
N GLU A 80 3.42 -4.25 -5.75
CA GLU A 80 3.44 -4.35 -4.29
C GLU A 80 2.02 -4.26 -3.68
N ALA A 81 1.13 -3.44 -4.26
CA ALA A 81 -0.27 -3.36 -3.84
C ALA A 81 -1.07 -4.65 -4.11
N ARG A 82 -0.77 -5.37 -5.21
CA ARG A 82 -1.37 -6.69 -5.49
C ARG A 82 -0.79 -7.78 -4.61
N GLU A 83 0.51 -7.73 -4.32
CA GLU A 83 1.15 -8.64 -3.39
C GLU A 83 0.61 -8.45 -1.97
N THR A 84 0.39 -7.21 -1.55
CA THR A 84 -0.27 -6.87 -0.28
C THR A 84 -1.67 -7.49 -0.19
N GLN A 85 -2.48 -7.40 -1.26
CA GLN A 85 -3.79 -8.08 -1.35
C GLN A 85 -3.68 -9.60 -1.18
N HIS A 86 -2.66 -10.22 -1.78
CA HIS A 86 -2.41 -11.65 -1.64
C HIS A 86 -2.12 -12.02 -0.18
N TRP A 87 -1.20 -11.31 0.47
CA TRP A 87 -0.81 -11.59 1.85
C TRP A 87 -1.93 -11.32 2.85
N LEU A 88 -2.76 -10.29 2.63
CA LEU A 88 -3.96 -10.06 3.44
C LEU A 88 -4.95 -11.22 3.34
N ARG A 89 -5.14 -11.80 2.14
CA ARG A 89 -5.96 -13.00 1.97
C ARG A 89 -5.38 -14.20 2.72
N MET A 90 -4.06 -14.41 2.66
CA MET A 90 -3.41 -15.51 3.38
C MET A 90 -3.51 -15.34 4.89
N LEU A 91 -3.29 -14.11 5.40
CA LEU A 91 -3.40 -13.82 6.82
C LEU A 91 -4.84 -13.95 7.34
N ALA A 92 -5.86 -13.59 6.54
CA ALA A 92 -7.26 -13.80 6.88
C ALA A 92 -7.67 -15.29 6.93
N THR A 93 -6.92 -16.16 6.24
CA THR A 93 -7.07 -17.62 6.35
C THR A 93 -6.38 -18.14 7.61
N ALA A 94 -5.16 -17.67 7.89
CA ALA A 94 -4.38 -18.09 9.06
C ALA A 94 -4.97 -17.56 10.38
N CYS A 95 -5.62 -16.40 10.36
CA CYS A 95 -6.18 -15.72 11.52
C CYS A 95 -7.65 -15.29 11.26
N PRO A 96 -8.61 -16.23 11.32
CA PRO A 96 -10.01 -15.98 10.94
C PRO A 96 -10.69 -14.86 11.73
N ASP A 97 -10.34 -14.68 13.01
CA ASP A 97 -10.91 -13.65 13.88
C ASP A 97 -10.60 -12.22 13.39
N HIS A 98 -9.57 -12.08 12.57
CA HIS A 98 -9.14 -10.80 11.99
C HIS A 98 -9.61 -10.60 10.54
N ARG A 99 -10.45 -11.49 10.00
CA ARG A 99 -10.86 -11.47 8.58
C ARG A 99 -11.54 -10.17 8.16
N ALA A 100 -12.38 -9.58 9.01
CA ALA A 100 -13.05 -8.32 8.70
C ALA A 100 -12.04 -7.17 8.54
N VAL A 101 -11.13 -7.01 9.51
CA VAL A 101 -10.08 -5.97 9.45
C VAL A 101 -9.13 -6.21 8.27
N ALA A 102 -8.73 -7.46 8.02
CA ALA A 102 -7.93 -7.81 6.84
C ALA A 102 -8.63 -7.47 5.52
N ARG A 103 -9.97 -7.57 5.48
CA ARG A 103 -10.78 -7.23 4.30
C ARG A 103 -10.78 -5.72 4.03
N ASP A 104 -10.80 -4.89 5.06
CA ASP A 104 -10.75 -3.44 4.92
C ASP A 104 -9.40 -3.00 4.33
N HIS A 105 -8.29 -3.51 4.87
CA HIS A 105 -6.96 -3.26 4.29
C HIS A 105 -6.83 -3.81 2.86
N TRP A 106 -7.50 -4.93 2.57
CA TRP A 106 -7.47 -5.52 1.23
C TRP A 106 -8.16 -4.60 0.22
N GLN A 107 -9.27 -3.99 0.65
CA GLN A 107 -10.03 -3.05 -0.17
C GLN A 107 -9.19 -1.80 -0.47
N GLU A 108 -8.51 -1.24 0.53
CA GLU A 108 -7.59 -0.11 0.31
C GLU A 108 -6.44 -0.47 -0.65
N ALA A 109 -5.81 -1.64 -0.47
CA ALA A 109 -4.75 -2.12 -1.38
C ALA A 109 -5.27 -2.32 -2.83
N LYS A 110 -6.53 -2.72 -2.99
CA LYS A 110 -7.19 -2.82 -4.30
C LYS A 110 -7.40 -1.43 -4.91
N GLU A 111 -7.84 -0.45 -4.13
CA GLU A 111 -8.00 0.93 -4.61
C GLU A 111 -6.68 1.53 -5.06
N LEU A 112 -5.61 1.37 -4.28
CA LEU A 112 -4.25 1.77 -4.66
C LEU A 112 -3.81 1.10 -5.96
N THR A 113 -4.11 -0.20 -6.14
CA THR A 113 -3.83 -0.92 -7.41
C THR A 113 -4.54 -0.27 -8.60
N LEU A 114 -5.81 0.13 -8.44
CA LEU A 114 -6.60 0.77 -9.50
C LEU A 114 -6.06 2.17 -9.81
N ILE A 115 -5.67 2.93 -8.78
CA ILE A 115 -5.08 4.26 -8.90
C ILE A 115 -3.76 4.18 -9.68
N PHE A 116 -2.81 3.34 -9.24
CA PHE A 116 -1.53 3.18 -9.94
C PHE A 116 -1.70 2.67 -11.37
N GLY A 117 -2.66 1.76 -11.61
CA GLY A 117 -3.00 1.31 -12.96
C GLY A 117 -3.51 2.46 -13.85
N SER A 118 -4.31 3.38 -13.29
CA SER A 118 -4.79 4.57 -13.99
C SER A 118 -3.65 5.54 -14.31
N ILE A 119 -2.78 5.82 -13.34
CA ILE A 119 -1.60 6.68 -13.50
C ILE A 119 -0.68 6.12 -14.60
N HIS A 120 -0.37 4.83 -14.53
CA HIS A 120 0.53 4.18 -15.49
C HIS A 120 0.01 4.25 -16.93
N ARG A 121 -1.32 4.09 -17.15
CA ARG A 121 -1.92 4.22 -18.48
C ARG A 121 -1.88 5.66 -19.01
N LYS A 122 -2.01 6.65 -18.14
CA LYS A 122 -2.05 8.07 -18.52
C LYS A 122 -0.67 8.67 -18.76
N SER A 123 0.37 8.19 -18.08
CA SER A 123 1.75 8.59 -18.37
C SER A 123 2.13 8.16 -19.79
N LYS A 124 2.52 9.08 -20.68
CA LYS A 124 2.98 8.73 -22.05
C LYS A 124 4.45 8.32 -22.04
N PRO A 125 4.88 7.27 -22.78
CA PRO A 125 6.29 6.99 -22.93
C PRO A 125 6.99 8.14 -23.66
N THR A 126 8.20 8.50 -23.25
CA THR A 126 9.03 9.44 -24.02
C THR A 126 9.36 8.80 -25.39
N PRO A 127 9.23 9.52 -26.52
CA PRO A 127 9.70 9.02 -27.82
C PRO A 127 11.18 8.66 -27.74
N LYS A 128 11.58 7.57 -28.40
CA LYS A 128 12.99 7.19 -28.56
C LYS A 128 13.70 8.16 -29.49
#